data_AF-A0A355C9T3-F1
#
_entry.id   AF-A0A355C9T3-F1
#
_cell.length_a   1.000
_cell.length_b   1.000
_cell.length_c   1.000
_cell.angle_alpha   90.00
_cell.angle_beta   90.00
_cell.angle_gamma   90.00
#
_symmetry.space_group_name_H-M   'P 1'
#
loop_
_entity.id
_entity.type
_entity.pdbx_description
1 polymer ?
#
loop_
_entity_poly.entity_id
_entity_poly.type
_entity_poly.pdbx_seq_one_letter_code
_entity_poly.pdbx_strand_id
1 'polypeptide(L)'
;MLDDTYFMRQALIEAQRAYDKNEVPVGAVVVANHRIIARAHNLVETLNDVTAHAEMQAITAAANVLGGKYLTDCTLFVTVEPC
;
A
#
# COMPACT_ATOMS: atom_id res chain seq x y z
N MET A 1 16.81 8.86 -8.75
CA MET A 1 17.17 7.91 -7.67
C MET A 1 15.91 7.25 -7.18
N LEU A 2 16.01 6.05 -6.58
CA LEU A 2 14.90 5.46 -5.82
C LEU A 2 14.90 6.12 -4.44
N ASP A 3 14.21 7.23 -4.31
CA ASP A 3 14.06 8.00 -3.07
C ASP A 3 12.61 7.97 -2.57
N ASP A 4 12.36 8.58 -1.42
CA ASP A 4 11.02 8.63 -0.82
C ASP A 4 9.98 9.25 -1.76
N THR A 5 10.37 10.23 -2.58
CA THR A 5 9.48 10.86 -3.56
C THR A 5 9.10 9.87 -4.66
N TYR A 6 10.04 9.05 -5.13
CA TYR A 6 9.74 7.97 -6.08
C TYR A 6 8.73 6.98 -5.50
N PHE A 7 8.95 6.50 -4.28
CA PHE A 7 8.05 5.51 -3.67
C PHE A 7 6.67 6.11 -3.36
N MET A 8 6.60 7.36 -2.91
CA MET A 8 5.32 8.06 -2.72
C MET A 8 4.56 8.24 -4.04
N ARG A 9 5.24 8.53 -5.15
CA ARG A 9 4.59 8.55 -6.48
C ARG A 9 4.00 7.19 -6.87
N GLN A 10 4.62 6.08 -6.46
CA GLN A 10 4.07 4.75 -6.67
C GLN A 10 2.81 4.50 -5.84
N ALA A 11 2.75 5.01 -4.60
CA ALA A 11 1.54 4.98 -3.78
C ALA A 11 0.42 5.85 -4.39
N LEU A 12 0.74 7.02 -4.94
CA LEU A 12 -0.23 7.88 -5.64
C LEU A 12 -0.84 7.22 -6.89
N ILE A 13 -0.10 6.37 -7.60
CA ILE A 13 -0.65 5.57 -8.71
C ILE A 13 -1.70 4.58 -8.18
N GLU A 14 -1.49 3.96 -7.03
CA GLU A 14 -2.49 3.09 -6.41
C GLU A 14 -3.71 3.90 -5.92
N ALA A 15 -3.50 5.08 -5.35
CA ALA A 15 -4.60 5.98 -4.96
C ALA A 15 -5.48 6.36 -6.16
N GLN A 16 -4.88 6.60 -7.33
CA GLN A 16 -5.63 6.82 -8.57
C GLN A 16 -6.46 5.59 -8.96
N ARG A 17 -5.93 4.37 -8.77
CA ARG A 17 -6.71 3.14 -9.05
C ARG A 17 -7.88 2.94 -8.09
N ALA A 18 -7.74 3.34 -6.82
CA ALA A 18 -8.88 3.42 -5.91
C ALA A 18 -9.92 4.43 -6.41
N TYR A 19 -9.49 5.63 -6.78
CA TYR A 19 -10.38 6.64 -7.36
C TYR A 19 -11.15 6.12 -8.57
N ASP A 20 -10.47 5.47 -9.51
CA ASP A 20 -11.06 4.91 -10.73
C ASP A 20 -12.09 3.81 -10.42
N LYS A 21 -12.04 3.21 -9.23
CA LYS A 21 -12.98 2.21 -8.72
C LYS A 21 -14.10 2.79 -7.86
N ASN A 22 -14.20 4.12 -7.74
CA ASN A 22 -15.09 4.81 -6.81
C ASN A 22 -14.84 4.47 -5.33
N GLU A 23 -13.58 4.22 -4.97
CA GLU A 23 -13.14 4.04 -3.58
C GLU A 23 -12.61 5.36 -3.00
N VAL A 24 -12.39 5.39 -1.68
CA VAL A 24 -11.60 6.46 -1.06
C VAL A 24 -10.18 6.43 -1.67
N PRO A 25 -9.66 7.53 -2.24
CA PRO A 25 -8.42 7.53 -3.04
C PRO A 25 -7.17 7.47 -2.15
N VAL A 26 -6.94 6.31 -1.53
CA VAL A 26 -5.75 6.00 -0.73
C VAL A 26 -4.99 4.86 -1.37
N GLY A 27 -3.67 5.04 -1.50
CA GLY A 27 -2.76 4.04 -2.02
C GLY A 27 -1.59 3.84 -1.08
N ALA A 28 -1.04 2.63 -1.08
CA ALA A 28 0.10 2.25 -0.25
C ALA A 28 1.07 1.33 -1.00
N VAL A 29 2.36 1.48 -0.70
CA VAL A 29 3.42 0.56 -1.15
C VAL A 29 4.34 0.19 0.01
N VAL A 30 4.78 -1.07 0.05
CA VAL A 30 5.81 -1.54 0.99
C VAL A 30 7.11 -1.74 0.24
N VAL A 31 8.18 -1.16 0.77
CA VAL A 31 9.53 -1.21 0.21
C VAL A 31 10.44 -1.99 1.15
N ALA A 32 11.23 -2.91 0.61
CA ALA A 32 12.30 -3.61 1.30
C ALA A 32 13.53 -3.65 0.39
N ASN A 33 14.73 -3.37 0.92
CA ASN A 33 15.97 -3.35 0.13
C ASN A 33 15.86 -2.51 -1.17
N HIS A 34 15.29 -1.30 -1.07
CA HIS A 34 15.02 -0.39 -2.22
C HIS A 34 14.11 -0.98 -3.32
N ARG A 35 13.38 -2.06 -3.03
CA ARG A 35 12.44 -2.71 -3.95
C ARG A 35 11.04 -2.67 -3.38
N ILE A 36 10.06 -2.31 -4.21
CA ILE A 36 8.65 -2.44 -3.84
C ILE A 36 8.29 -3.93 -3.83
N ILE A 37 7.88 -4.43 -2.67
CA ILE A 37 7.45 -5.83 -2.46
C ILE A 37 5.94 -5.97 -2.42
N ALA A 38 5.20 -4.90 -2.12
CA ALA A 38 3.74 -4.89 -2.16
C ALA A 38 3.19 -3.53 -2.58
N ARG A 39 2.00 -3.56 -3.20
CA ARG A 39 1.23 -2.40 -3.62
C ARG A 39 -0.23 -2.67 -3.33
N ALA A 40 -0.94 -1.68 -2.82
CA ALA A 40 -2.37 -1.80 -2.60
C ALA A 40 -3.05 -0.42 -2.63
N HIS A 41 -4.36 -0.45 -2.75
CA HIS A 41 -5.24 0.71 -2.66
C HIS A 41 -6.46 0.34 -1.81
N ASN A 42 -7.20 1.35 -1.36
CA ASN A 42 -8.44 1.15 -0.62
C ASN A 42 -9.42 0.28 -1.43
N LEU A 43 -10.02 -0.70 -0.78
CA LEU A 43 -10.98 -1.64 -1.38
C LEU A 43 -12.19 -1.88 -0.46
N VAL A 44 -12.48 -0.93 0.44
CA VAL A 44 -13.56 -1.06 1.43
C VAL A 44 -14.90 -1.33 0.76
N GLU A 45 -15.25 -0.57 -0.27
CA GLU A 45 -16.52 -0.71 -0.98
C GLU A 45 -16.54 -1.98 -1.85
N THR A 46 -15.44 -2.25 -2.55
CA THR A 46 -15.28 -3.40 -3.45
C THR A 46 -15.40 -4.73 -2.70
N LEU A 47 -14.79 -4.81 -1.51
CA LEU A 47 -14.75 -6.04 -0.72
C LEU A 47 -15.86 -6.10 0.35
N ASN A 48 -16.63 -5.02 0.53
CA ASN A 48 -17.56 -4.86 1.65
C ASN A 48 -16.87 -5.17 3.00
N ASP A 49 -15.64 -4.67 3.16
CA ASP A 49 -14.78 -4.94 4.29
C ASP A 49 -14.20 -3.62 4.82
N VAL A 50 -14.67 -3.22 6.01
CA VAL A 50 -14.24 -1.98 6.68
C VAL A 50 -12.74 -1.96 7.01
N THR A 51 -12.06 -3.10 6.96
CA THR A 51 -10.62 -3.21 7.21
C THR A 51 -9.79 -3.17 5.93
N ALA A 52 -10.41 -3.14 4.75
CA ALA A 52 -9.73 -3.16 3.45
C ALA A 52 -9.10 -1.81 3.05
N HIS A 53 -8.48 -1.15 4.03
CA HIS A 53 -7.63 0.02 3.86
C HIS A 53 -6.35 -0.35 3.09
N ALA A 54 -5.78 0.61 2.36
CA ALA A 54 -4.59 0.38 1.54
C ALA A 54 -3.41 -0.18 2.36
N GLU A 55 -3.22 0.32 3.58
CA GLU A 55 -2.16 -0.09 4.52
C GLU A 55 -2.30 -1.56 4.90
N MET A 56 -3.51 -1.99 5.29
CA MET A 56 -3.80 -3.37 5.71
C MET A 56 -3.56 -4.35 4.56
N GLN A 57 -4.01 -3.98 3.36
CA GLN A 57 -3.83 -4.77 2.15
C GLN A 57 -2.33 -4.86 1.77
N ALA A 58 -1.59 -3.75 1.84
CA ALA A 58 -0.16 -3.72 1.53
C ALA A 58 0.68 -4.51 2.55
N ILE A 59 0.36 -4.43 3.84
CA ILE A 59 1.03 -5.20 4.90
C ILE A 59 0.79 -6.69 4.71
N THR A 60 -0.46 -7.10 4.47
CA THR A 60 -0.81 -8.51 4.22
C THR A 60 -0.06 -9.04 3.00
N ALA A 61 -0.04 -8.28 1.90
CA ALA A 61 0.68 -8.66 0.69
C ALA A 61 2.20 -8.76 0.92
N ALA A 62 2.80 -7.82 1.65
CA ALA A 62 4.22 -7.85 1.98
C ALA A 62 4.59 -9.04 2.89
N ALA A 63 3.77 -9.34 3.90
CA ALA A 63 3.94 -10.51 4.77
C ALA A 63 3.93 -11.82 3.96
N ASN A 64 3.02 -11.93 2.99
CA ASN A 64 2.94 -13.08 2.09
C ASN A 64 4.19 -13.22 1.21
N VAL A 65 4.76 -12.11 0.73
CA VAL A 65 6.00 -12.11 -0.05
C VAL A 65 7.21 -12.53 0.79
N LEU A 66 7.27 -12.10 2.06
CA LEU A 66 8.37 -12.40 2.97
C LEU A 66 8.24 -13.77 3.65
N GLY A 67 7.06 -14.41 3.58
CA GLY A 67 6.79 -15.70 4.22
C GLY A 67 6.77 -15.63 5.75
N GLY A 68 6.46 -14.46 6.32
CA GLY A 68 6.56 -14.23 7.75
C GLY A 68 5.67 -13.10 8.26
N LYS A 69 5.40 -13.13 9.57
CA LYS A 69 4.53 -12.15 10.25
C LYS A 69 5.20 -10.80 10.54
N TYR A 70 6.51 -10.69 10.38
CA TYR A 70 7.28 -9.49 10.69
C TYR A 70 7.86 -8.89 9.41
N LEU A 71 7.59 -7.61 9.18
CA LEU A 71 8.10 -6.82 8.06
C LEU A 71 9.37 -6.07 8.49
N THR A 72 10.39 -6.80 8.91
CA THR A 72 11.69 -6.22 9.30
C THR A 72 12.34 -5.53 8.10
N ASP A 73 13.00 -4.40 8.33
CA ASP A 73 13.68 -3.59 7.31
C ASP A 73 12.77 -3.18 6.13
N CYS A 74 11.48 -3.00 6.42
CA CYS A 74 10.50 -2.51 5.46
C CYS A 74 10.08 -1.07 5.78
N THR A 75 9.76 -0.32 4.73
CA THR A 75 9.17 1.02 4.83
C THR A 75 7.82 1.02 4.11
N LEU A 76 6.77 1.47 4.80
CA LEU A 76 5.44 1.69 4.22
C LEU A 76 5.33 3.15 3.78
N PHE A 77 4.96 3.37 2.52
CA PHE A 77 4.58 4.67 1.99
C PHE A 77 3.07 4.67 1.75
N VAL A 78 2.36 5.64 2.31
CA VAL A 78 0.91 5.79 2.19
C VAL A 78 0.56 7.24 1.89
N THR A 79 -0.45 7.45 1.03
CA THR A 79 -0.80 8.79 0.52
C THR A 79 -1.55 9.68 1.50
N VAL A 80 -2.04 9.11 2.60
CA VAL A 80 -2.78 9.78 3.68
C VAL A 80 -2.19 9.31 5.01
N GLU A 81 -2.25 10.15 6.05
CA GLU A 81 -1.90 9.74 7.40
C GLU A 81 -2.78 8.54 7.84
N PRO A 82 -2.18 7.43 8.32
CA PRO A 82 -2.94 6.26 8.77
C PRO A 82 -3.94 6.60 9.86
N CYS A 83 -5.11 5.94 9.84
CA CYS A 83 -6.17 6.08 10.83
C CYS A 83 -5.86 5.44 12.19
#